data_AF-B7GJW8-F1
#
_entry.id   AF-B7GJW8-F1
#
_cell.length_a   1.000
_cell.length_b   1.000
_cell.length_c   1.000
_cell.angle_alpha   90.00
_cell.angle_beta   90.00
_cell.angle_gamma   90.00
#
_symmetry.space_group_name_H-M   'P 1'
#
loop_
_entity.id
_entity.type
_entity.pdbx_description
1 polymer ?
#
loop_
_entity_poly.entity_id
_entity_poly.type
_entity_poly.pdbx_seq_one_letter_code
_entity_poly.pdbx_strand_id
1 'polypeptide(L)'
;MNVNTLTHILEKALVLLKHYEHCTVEEMLNDLTTKLHAPSTNKQTTNAIDYSNVIQQIKNMNKEEATTFLSSFKKEQLLHIGAQMNMKLQKRETKQLLIESIITHCGFVELYAQMANRKSKKQMSEQI
;
A
#
# COMPACT_ATOMS: atom_id res chain seq x y z
N MET A 1 3.39 -17.49 33.05
CA MET A 1 3.39 -16.39 32.07
C MET A 1 4.25 -15.27 32.61
N ASN A 2 5.19 -14.74 31.82
CA ASN A 2 6.04 -13.62 32.27
C ASN A 2 5.22 -12.32 32.30
N VAL A 3 5.48 -11.44 33.27
CA VAL A 3 4.84 -10.12 33.38
C VAL A 3 4.97 -9.32 32.08
N ASN A 4 6.12 -9.36 31.40
CA ASN A 4 6.30 -8.71 30.10
C ASN A 4 5.38 -9.30 29.01
N THR A 5 5.15 -10.61 29.04
CA THR A 5 4.19 -11.26 28.13
C THR A 5 2.76 -10.83 28.43
N LEU A 6 2.40 -10.71 29.71
CA LEU A 6 1.10 -10.20 30.13
C LEU A 6 0.90 -8.74 29.67
N THR A 7 1.91 -7.88 29.87
CA THR A 7 1.88 -6.48 29.43
C THR A 7 1.64 -6.39 27.93
N HIS A 8 2.37 -7.16 27.11
CA HIS A 8 2.19 -7.17 25.65
C HIS A 8 0.79 -7.61 25.22
N ILE A 9 0.22 -8.60 25.92
CA ILE A 9 -1.16 -9.05 25.66
C ILE A 9 -2.16 -7.94 26.01
N LEU A 10 -1.98 -7.29 27.16
CA LEU A 10 -2.86 -6.21 27.61
C LEU A 10 -2.76 -4.96 26.72
N GLU A 11 -1.59 -4.62 26.21
CA GLU A 11 -1.41 -3.53 25.24
C GLU A 11 -2.17 -3.81 23.95
N LYS A 12 -2.10 -5.05 23.44
CA LYS A 12 -2.88 -5.46 22.26
C LYS A 12 -4.38 -5.45 22.53
N ALA A 13 -4.80 -5.94 23.69
CA ALA A 13 -6.20 -5.91 24.10
C ALA A 13 -6.72 -4.47 24.21
N LEU A 14 -5.90 -3.55 24.74
CA LEU A 14 -6.25 -2.14 24.88
C LEU A 14 -6.51 -1.48 23.52
N VAL A 15 -5.71 -1.79 22.50
CA VAL A 15 -5.94 -1.26 21.14
C VAL A 15 -7.30 -1.70 20.60
N LEU A 16 -7.67 -2.97 20.80
CA LEU A 16 -8.99 -3.46 20.41
C LEU A 16 -10.10 -2.73 21.19
N LEU A 17 -9.97 -2.62 22.50
CA LEU A 17 -10.97 -1.95 23.34
C LEU A 17 -11.14 -0.47 22.97
N LYS A 18 -10.06 0.24 22.65
CA LYS A 18 -10.12 1.64 22.17
C LYS A 18 -10.86 1.77 20.84
N HIS A 19 -10.72 0.80 19.94
CA HIS A 19 -11.45 0.83 18.67
C HIS A 19 -12.97 0.79 18.87
N TYR A 20 -13.43 0.14 19.95
CA TYR A 20 -14.84 -0.03 20.31
C TYR A 20 -15.28 0.87 21.47
N GLU A 21 -14.51 1.92 21.82
CA GLU A 21 -14.80 2.79 22.97
C GLU A 21 -16.16 3.51 22.88
N HIS A 22 -16.73 3.58 21.67
CA HIS A 22 -17.96 4.27 21.35
C HIS A 22 -19.20 3.35 21.31
N CYS A 23 -19.05 2.06 21.61
CA CYS A 23 -20.16 1.11 21.63
C CYS A 23 -20.16 0.24 22.89
N THR A 24 -21.27 -0.47 23.10
CA THR A 24 -21.41 -1.42 24.21
C THR A 24 -20.61 -2.70 23.93
N VAL A 25 -20.28 -3.44 24.99
CA VAL A 25 -19.59 -4.73 24.88
C VAL A 25 -20.39 -5.71 24.03
N GLU A 26 -21.72 -5.69 24.13
CA GLU A 26 -22.60 -6.55 23.34
C GLU A 26 -22.54 -6.22 21.83
N GLU A 27 -22.51 -4.95 21.46
CA GLU A 27 -22.32 -4.50 20.07
C GLU A 27 -20.95 -4.88 19.53
N MET A 28 -19.89 -4.73 20.35
CA MET A 28 -18.54 -5.20 19.99
C MET A 28 -18.53 -6.71 19.74
N LEU A 29 -19.12 -7.51 20.62
CA LEU A 29 -19.16 -8.97 20.49
C LEU A 29 -19.97 -9.41 19.26
N ASN A 30 -21.08 -8.75 18.98
CA ASN A 30 -21.87 -8.99 17.78
C ASN A 30 -21.10 -8.62 16.50
N ASP A 31 -20.40 -7.49 16.47
CA ASP A 31 -19.53 -7.10 15.34
C ASP A 31 -18.37 -8.08 15.15
N LEU A 32 -17.71 -8.53 16.22
CA LEU A 32 -16.66 -9.55 16.14
C LEU A 32 -17.21 -10.88 15.62
N THR A 33 -18.39 -11.29 16.08
CA THR A 33 -19.05 -12.52 15.67
C THR A 33 -19.45 -12.46 14.19
N THR A 34 -20.00 -11.33 13.72
CA THR A 34 -20.31 -11.14 12.29
C THR A 34 -19.06 -11.13 11.43
N LYS A 35 -17.95 -10.56 11.89
CA LYS A 35 -16.64 -10.61 11.21
C LYS A 35 -16.03 -12.02 11.18
N LEU A 36 -16.34 -12.87 12.16
CA LEU A 36 -15.89 -14.27 12.20
C LEU A 36 -16.76 -15.21 11.33
N HIS A 37 -18.07 -14.93 11.21
CA HIS A 37 -19.02 -15.78 10.47
C HIS A 37 -19.33 -15.33 9.05
N ALA A 38 -18.95 -14.12 8.64
CA ALA A 38 -19.10 -13.70 7.25
C ALA A 38 -18.23 -14.59 6.32
N PRO A 39 -18.78 -15.15 5.22
CA PRO A 39 -17.98 -15.82 4.20
C PRO A 39 -17.12 -14.76 3.50
N SER A 40 -15.89 -14.58 3.99
CA SER A 40 -14.77 -13.86 3.38
C SER A 40 -15.15 -12.84 2.30
N THR A 41 -15.86 -11.78 2.66
CA THR A 41 -15.80 -10.52 1.91
C THR A 41 -14.64 -9.71 2.48
N ASN A 42 -13.43 -10.06 2.02
CA ASN A 42 -12.23 -9.22 1.96
C ASN A 42 -12.09 -8.14 3.06
N LYS A 43 -11.68 -8.53 4.26
CA LYS A 43 -10.91 -7.63 5.14
C LYS A 43 -9.69 -8.36 5.69
N GLN A 44 -8.60 -8.10 5.00
CA GLN A 44 -7.20 -8.40 5.26
C GLN A 44 -6.82 -8.45 6.76
N THR A 45 -6.55 -9.65 7.25
CA THR A 45 -5.52 -9.92 8.25
C THR A 45 -4.59 -10.98 7.67
N THR A 46 -3.81 -10.57 6.69
CA THR A 46 -2.50 -11.14 6.44
C THR A 46 -1.51 -10.01 6.60
N ASN A 47 -0.26 -10.30 6.94
CA ASN A 47 0.85 -9.37 6.74
C ASN A 47 0.83 -8.92 5.27
N ALA A 48 0.05 -7.90 4.94
CA ALA A 48 0.07 -7.25 3.66
C ALA A 48 1.41 -6.53 3.66
N ILE A 49 2.41 -7.20 3.07
CA ILE A 49 3.72 -6.61 2.86
C ILE A 49 3.45 -5.31 2.12
N ASP A 50 3.63 -4.22 2.85
CA ASP A 50 3.35 -2.89 2.33
C ASP A 50 4.55 -2.47 1.48
N TYR A 51 4.33 -2.35 0.17
CA TYR A 51 5.35 -1.90 -0.76
C TYR A 51 5.27 -0.38 -1.00
N SER A 52 4.55 0.38 -0.17
CA SER A 52 4.49 1.85 -0.27
C SER A 52 5.87 2.49 -0.29
N ASN A 53 6.80 2.03 0.56
CA ASN A 53 8.20 2.50 0.57
C ASN A 53 8.93 2.17 -0.75
N VAL A 54 8.69 0.99 -1.31
CA VAL A 54 9.28 0.54 -2.58
C VAL A 54 8.75 1.40 -3.73
N ILE A 55 7.44 1.68 -3.75
CA ILE A 55 6.79 2.56 -4.74
C ILE A 55 7.37 3.98 -4.67
N GLN A 56 7.58 4.50 -3.45
CA GLN A 56 8.17 5.82 -3.27
C GLN A 56 9.64 5.88 -3.73
N GLN A 57 10.42 4.82 -3.47
CA GLN A 57 11.81 4.73 -3.93
C GLN A 57 11.90 4.70 -5.47
N ILE A 58 11.05 3.89 -6.13
CA ILE A 58 11.05 3.77 -7.60
C ILE A 58 10.70 5.10 -8.28
N LYS A 59 9.83 5.93 -7.66
CA LYS A 59 9.48 7.26 -8.19
C LYS A 59 10.67 8.23 -8.22
N ASN A 60 11.68 8.00 -7.38
CA ASN A 60 12.86 8.86 -7.29
C ASN A 60 14.09 8.26 -8.01
N MET A 61 13.96 7.07 -8.60
CA MET A 61 15.03 6.37 -9.31
C MET A 61 14.93 6.61 -10.81
N ASN A 62 16.07 6.62 -11.50
CA ASN A 62 16.08 6.61 -12.96
C ASN A 62 15.65 5.23 -13.51
N LYS A 63 15.38 5.14 -14.82
CA LYS A 63 14.89 3.90 -15.46
C LYS A 63 15.81 2.69 -15.22
N GLU A 64 17.13 2.89 -15.25
CA GLU A 64 18.12 1.82 -15.11
C GLU A 64 18.24 1.35 -13.65
N GLU A 65 18.23 2.30 -12.71
CA GLU A 65 18.20 2.05 -11.27
C GLU A 65 16.92 1.32 -10.86
N ALA A 66 15.76 1.79 -11.32
CA ALA A 66 14.47 1.18 -11.04
C ALA A 66 14.38 -0.25 -11.60
N THR A 67 14.94 -0.49 -12.80
CA THR A 67 14.99 -1.84 -13.40
C THR A 67 15.84 -2.78 -12.55
N THR A 68 17.00 -2.32 -12.10
CA THR A 68 17.91 -3.10 -11.26
C THR A 68 17.29 -3.38 -9.89
N PHE A 69 16.68 -2.37 -9.27
CA PHE A 69 16.01 -2.45 -7.99
C PHE A 69 14.81 -3.40 -8.02
N LEU A 70 13.93 -3.30 -9.02
CA LEU A 70 12.79 -4.19 -9.18
C LEU A 70 13.20 -5.64 -9.53
N SER A 71 14.39 -5.83 -10.08
CA SER A 71 14.91 -7.17 -10.41
C SER A 71 15.22 -8.02 -9.18
N SER A 72 15.43 -7.45 -8.01
CA SER A 72 15.63 -8.22 -6.77
C SER A 72 14.34 -8.83 -6.22
N PHE A 73 13.17 -8.38 -6.69
CA PHE A 73 11.87 -8.85 -6.22
C PHE A 73 11.40 -10.12 -6.95
N LYS A 74 10.61 -10.96 -6.26
CA LYS A 74 9.93 -12.11 -6.87
C LYS A 74 8.77 -11.64 -7.73
N LYS A 75 8.39 -12.45 -8.73
CA LYS A 75 7.26 -12.18 -9.64
C LYS A 75 5.96 -11.85 -8.89
N GLU A 76 5.66 -12.58 -7.82
CA GLU A 76 4.47 -12.33 -6.99
C GLU A 76 4.53 -10.97 -6.29
N GLN A 77 5.71 -10.55 -5.83
CA GLN A 77 5.89 -9.24 -5.17
C GLN A 77 5.69 -8.10 -6.17
N LEU A 78 6.16 -8.26 -7.41
CA LEU A 78 5.92 -7.27 -8.48
C LEU A 78 4.42 -7.11 -8.79
N LEU A 79 3.66 -8.21 -8.76
CA LEU A 79 2.20 -8.15 -8.92
C LEU A 79 1.54 -7.39 -7.76
N HIS A 80 2.01 -7.58 -6.52
CA HIS A 80 1.53 -6.82 -5.37
C HIS A 80 1.89 -5.33 -5.45
N ILE A 81 3.11 -5.00 -5.87
CA ILE A 81 3.55 -3.61 -6.10
C ILE A 81 2.64 -2.95 -7.16
N GLY A 82 2.42 -3.62 -8.29
CA GLY A 82 1.51 -3.11 -9.32
C GLY A 82 0.07 -2.96 -8.84
N ALA A 83 -0.44 -3.90 -8.05
CA ALA A 83 -1.78 -3.81 -7.47
C ALA A 83 -1.92 -2.60 -6.53
N GLN A 84 -0.92 -2.33 -5.69
CA GLN A 84 -0.90 -1.14 -4.83
C GLN A 84 -0.81 0.18 -5.63
N MET A 85 -0.22 0.13 -6.83
CA MET A 85 -0.19 1.25 -7.78
C MET A 85 -1.46 1.35 -8.65
N ASN A 86 -2.51 0.58 -8.35
CA ASN A 86 -3.74 0.48 -9.16
C ASN A 86 -3.51 0.02 -10.60
N MET A 87 -2.43 -0.74 -10.85
CA MET A 87 -2.13 -1.31 -12.16
C MET A 87 -2.74 -2.71 -12.32
N LYS A 88 -3.30 -2.97 -13.50
CA LYS A 88 -3.79 -4.31 -13.87
C LYS A 88 -2.67 -5.12 -14.53
N LEU A 89 -1.79 -5.67 -13.71
CA LEU A 89 -0.73 -6.58 -14.16
C LEU A 89 -1.24 -8.02 -14.27
N GLN A 90 -0.82 -8.76 -15.31
CA GLN A 90 -1.30 -10.12 -15.52
C GLN A 90 -0.31 -11.17 -15.01
N LYS A 91 -0.81 -12.15 -14.26
CA LYS A 91 0.02 -13.25 -13.72
C LYS A 91 0.76 -14.06 -14.81
N ARG A 92 0.24 -14.07 -16.05
CA ARG A 92 0.86 -14.77 -17.19
C ARG A 92 2.08 -14.06 -17.77
N GLU A 93 2.27 -12.78 -17.48
CA GLU A 93 3.37 -11.98 -18.02
C GLU A 93 4.73 -12.42 -17.47
N THR A 94 5.81 -12.18 -18.22
CA THR A 94 7.16 -12.47 -17.75
C THR A 94 7.57 -11.44 -16.69
N LYS A 95 8.52 -11.81 -15.82
CA LYS A 95 9.02 -10.91 -14.78
C LYS A 95 9.50 -9.56 -15.37
N GLN A 96 10.16 -9.61 -16.52
CA GLN A 96 10.68 -8.44 -17.22
C GLN A 96 9.57 -7.49 -17.71
N LEU A 97 8.48 -8.04 -18.28
CA LEU A 97 7.31 -7.26 -18.71
C LEU A 97 6.62 -6.57 -17.52
N LEU A 98 6.54 -7.24 -16.37
CA LEU A 98 5.98 -6.64 -15.15
C LEU A 98 6.82 -5.45 -14.67
N ILE A 99 8.15 -5.58 -14.67
CA ILE A 99 9.08 -4.50 -14.29
C ILE A 99 8.93 -3.32 -15.25
N GLU A 100 8.94 -3.56 -16.56
CA GLU A 100 8.80 -2.51 -17.57
C GLU A 100 7.47 -1.77 -17.44
N SER A 101 6.39 -2.50 -17.15
CA SER A 101 5.07 -1.92 -16.94
C SER A 101 5.05 -0.99 -15.72
N ILE A 102 5.64 -1.42 -14.59
CA ILE A 102 5.71 -0.65 -13.35
C ILE A 102 6.53 0.63 -13.56
N ILE A 103 7.68 0.53 -14.21
CA ILE A 103 8.55 1.68 -14.49
C ILE A 103 7.87 2.67 -15.42
N THR A 104 7.22 2.16 -16.48
CA THR A 104 6.47 2.98 -17.43
C THR A 104 5.40 3.79 -16.71
N HIS A 105 4.64 3.16 -15.81
CA HIS A 105 3.64 3.85 -15.00
C HIS A 105 4.24 4.94 -14.10
N CYS A 106 5.36 4.66 -13.42
CA CYS A 106 6.05 5.68 -12.61
C CYS A 106 6.53 6.87 -13.43
N GLY A 107 7.09 6.63 -14.63
CA GLY A 107 7.55 7.70 -15.52
C GLY A 107 6.43 8.61 -16.04
N PHE A 108 5.22 8.07 -16.26
CA PHE A 108 4.07 8.88 -16.63
C PHE A 108 3.58 9.79 -15.49
N VAL A 109 3.61 9.31 -14.23
CA VAL A 109 3.20 10.12 -13.07
C VAL A 109 4.08 11.37 -12.92
N GLU A 110 5.38 11.24 -13.14
CA GLU A 110 6.30 12.38 -13.09
C GLU A 110 6.04 13.36 -14.25
N LEU A 111 5.82 12.87 -15.47
CA LEU A 111 5.45 13.71 -16.62
C LEU A 111 4.17 14.51 -16.36
N TYR A 112 3.12 13.88 -15.81
CA TYR A 112 1.87 14.58 -15.45
C TYR A 112 2.07 15.57 -14.30
N ALA A 113 2.87 15.24 -13.27
CA ALA A 113 3.18 16.15 -12.17
C ALA A 113 3.97 17.39 -12.63
N GLN A 114 4.95 17.21 -13.52
CA GLN A 114 5.69 18.31 -14.13
C GLN A 114 4.80 19.20 -15.00
N MET A 115 3.83 18.62 -15.73
CA MET A 115 2.84 19.39 -16.51
C MET A 115 1.84 20.15 -15.64
N ALA A 116 1.41 19.59 -14.51
CA ALA A 116 0.53 20.26 -13.54
C ALA A 116 1.23 21.46 -12.89
N ASN A 117 2.50 21.31 -12.50
CA ASN A 117 3.31 22.36 -11.89
C ASN A 117 3.70 23.49 -12.86
N ARG A 118 3.68 23.24 -14.18
CA ARG A 118 3.83 24.31 -15.19
C ARG A 118 2.61 25.23 -15.26
N LYS A 119 1.40 24.72 -15.02
CA LYS A 119 0.18 25.54 -15.03
C LYS A 119 0.10 26.51 -13.84
N SER A 120 0.56 26.10 -12.65
CA SER A 120 0.53 26.97 -11.47
C SER A 120 1.55 28.11 -11.53
N LYS A 121 2.76 27.86 -12.07
CA LYS A 121 3.78 28.91 -12.24
C LYS A 121 3.37 30.00 -13.23
N LYS A 122 2.60 29.67 -14.27
CA LYS A 122 2.15 30.65 -15.26
C LYS A 122 1.12 31.65 -14.72
N GLN A 123 0.27 31.21 -13.78
CA GLN A 123 -0.72 32.10 -13.13
C GLN A 123 -0.11 33.06 -12.11
N MET A 124 1.07 32.76 -11.57
CA MET A 124 1.74 33.61 -10.58
C MET A 124 2.64 34.69 -11.22
N SER A 125 3.04 34.51 -12.48
CA SER A 125 3.78 35.50 -13.26
C SER A 125 2.90 36.53 -13.97
N GLU A 126 1.57 36.37 -13.97
CA GLU A 126 0.62 37.29 -14.61
C GLU A 126 -0.06 38.26 -13.61
N GLN A 127 0.38 38.27 -12.34
CA GLN A 127 -0.11 39.18 -11.27
C GLN A 127 0.93 40.19 -10.77
N ILE A 128 2.01 40.44 -11.51
CA ILE A 128 3.00 41.50 -11.21
C ILE A 128 2.91 42.60 -12.25
#